data_AF-I0IHJ5-F1
#
_entry.id   AF-I0IHJ5-F1
#
_cell.length_a   1.000
_cell.length_b   1.000
_cell.length_c   1.000
_cell.angle_alpha   90.00
_cell.angle_beta   90.00
_cell.angle_gamma   90.00
#
_symmetry.space_group_name_H-M   'P 1'
#
loop_
_entity.id
_entity.type
_entity.pdbx_description
1 polymer ?
#
loop_
_entity_poly.entity_id
_entity_poly.type
_entity_poly.pdbx_seq_one_letter_code
_entity_poly.pdbx_strand_id
1 'polypeptide(L)'
;MCIDIGERIARGLPQRRGPGAAIALALAGAAAAAPLRAVDGLPPLAEPNLGALRVLLERPVPGPGEPVPAADWKRILADPAAVRGDALAVRGRYAGRQRAVEAGGLALTEWGLIVEGPGGADLPVVVYLPRRRAPAPAPGAEVRGTAHFLALWDDADAAGQPRRYPVLAARGLAAPAAAARDAARAAWIPRLTALVVVLTAAAWWLARRTRRPPRRRPLPPHRPAAADASGGEPRPADPAEALARLADEAAGRDAP
;
A
#
# COMPACT_ATOMS: atom_id res chain seq x y z
N MET A 1 44.39 -12.62 0.53
CA MET A 1 44.12 -13.12 1.90
C MET A 1 42.66 -12.82 2.19
N CYS A 2 41.80 -13.78 1.88
CA CYS A 2 40.34 -13.68 1.98
C CYS A 2 39.93 -14.58 3.14
N ILE A 3 39.20 -14.04 4.12
CA ILE A 3 38.62 -14.84 5.19
C ILE A 3 37.10 -14.80 5.05
N ASP A 4 36.59 -16.02 4.97
CA ASP A 4 35.25 -16.48 4.74
C ASP A 4 34.35 -16.19 5.97
N ILE A 5 33.26 -15.46 5.76
CA ILE A 5 32.22 -15.16 6.78
C ILE A 5 30.96 -16.00 6.49
N GLY A 6 31.12 -17.16 5.81
CA GLY A 6 30.00 -17.99 5.36
C GLY A 6 29.51 -19.07 6.33
N GLU A 7 30.25 -19.47 7.37
CA GLU A 7 30.07 -20.84 7.91
C GLU A 7 29.72 -20.98 9.41
N ARG A 8 29.07 -19.97 10.04
CA ARG A 8 28.59 -20.10 11.44
C ARG A 8 27.09 -20.05 11.68
N ILE A 9 26.25 -19.99 10.63
CA ILE A 9 24.78 -19.95 10.78
C ILE A 9 24.14 -21.28 10.33
N ALA A 10 24.83 -22.39 10.56
CA ALA A 10 24.32 -23.72 10.23
C ALA A 10 24.62 -24.71 11.36
N ARG A 11 24.03 -24.48 12.55
CA ARG A 11 23.75 -25.54 13.54
C ARG A 11 22.93 -25.01 14.72
N GLY A 12 21.67 -25.47 14.80
CA GLY A 12 20.99 -25.70 16.07
C GLY A 12 20.13 -24.57 16.64
N LEU A 13 18.91 -24.38 16.11
CA LEU A 13 17.80 -23.83 16.90
C LEU A 13 16.53 -24.67 16.67
N PRO A 14 15.84 -25.12 17.75
CA PRO A 14 14.67 -25.98 17.65
C PRO A 14 13.45 -25.26 17.07
N GLN A 15 12.83 -25.89 16.07
CA GLN A 15 11.57 -25.46 15.46
C GLN A 15 10.42 -25.54 16.47
N ARG A 16 10.05 -24.41 17.08
CA ARG A 16 8.69 -24.20 17.59
C ARG A 16 7.86 -23.52 16.51
N ARG A 17 7.08 -24.32 15.78
CA ARG A 17 6.07 -23.87 14.80
C ARG A 17 4.94 -23.15 15.53
N GLY A 18 4.99 -21.83 15.55
CA GLY A 18 3.83 -20.97 15.81
C GLY A 18 3.23 -20.48 14.49
N PRO A 19 1.89 -20.30 14.38
CA PRO A 19 1.21 -19.87 13.14
C PRO A 19 1.44 -18.39 12.77
N GLY A 20 2.47 -17.73 13.32
CA GLY A 20 2.76 -16.31 13.11
C GLY A 20 3.70 -15.99 11.93
N ALA A 21 4.42 -16.97 11.38
CA ALA A 21 5.46 -16.71 10.38
C ALA A 21 4.92 -16.65 8.93
N ALA A 22 3.70 -17.11 8.67
CA ALA A 22 3.11 -17.09 7.32
C ALA A 22 2.63 -15.69 6.88
N ILE A 23 2.55 -14.72 7.80
CA ILE A 23 2.10 -13.35 7.48
C ILE A 23 3.29 -12.47 7.01
N ALA A 24 4.53 -12.81 7.36
CA ALA A 24 5.69 -11.99 7.03
C ALA A 24 6.21 -12.16 5.58
N LEU A 25 5.85 -13.25 4.88
CA LEU A 25 6.40 -13.56 3.55
C LEU A 25 5.49 -13.16 2.37
N ALA A 26 4.28 -12.65 2.63
CA ALA A 26 3.38 -12.14 1.59
C ALA A 26 3.64 -10.66 1.22
N LEU A 27 4.61 -10.00 1.87
CA LEU A 27 4.92 -8.58 1.68
C LEU A 27 6.15 -8.31 0.80
N ALA A 28 6.84 -9.34 0.30
CA ALA A 28 8.09 -9.17 -0.45
C ALA A 28 7.94 -9.11 -1.99
N GLY A 29 6.71 -9.07 -2.51
CA GLY A 29 6.42 -9.14 -3.95
C GLY A 29 5.94 -7.85 -4.61
N ALA A 30 5.90 -6.73 -3.90
CA ALA A 30 5.71 -5.43 -4.51
C ALA A 30 7.10 -4.86 -4.79
N ALA A 31 7.62 -5.08 -6.01
CA ALA A 31 8.65 -4.21 -6.54
C ALA A 31 8.13 -2.79 -6.34
N ALA A 32 8.73 -2.09 -5.38
CA ALA A 32 8.38 -0.73 -5.03
C ALA A 32 8.65 0.12 -6.27
N ALA A 33 7.64 0.26 -7.13
CA ALA A 33 7.50 1.44 -7.95
C ALA A 33 7.61 2.57 -6.94
N ALA A 34 8.75 3.26 -6.92
CA ALA A 34 8.97 4.40 -6.06
C ALA A 34 7.68 5.23 -6.14
N PRO A 35 7.06 5.60 -5.00
CA PRO A 35 5.84 6.37 -5.02
C PRO A 35 6.12 7.54 -5.96
N LEU A 36 5.37 7.61 -7.07
CA LEU A 36 5.44 8.74 -7.99
C LEU A 36 5.26 9.94 -7.08
N ARG A 37 6.35 10.65 -6.78
CA ARG A 37 6.31 11.78 -5.88
C ARG A 37 5.25 12.66 -6.49
N ALA A 38 4.17 12.90 -5.73
CA ALA A 38 3.17 13.87 -6.11
C ALA A 38 3.95 15.08 -6.61
N VAL A 39 3.65 15.54 -7.82
CA VAL A 39 4.34 16.69 -8.41
C VAL A 39 3.89 17.92 -7.61
N ASP A 40 4.46 18.06 -6.41
CA ASP A 40 4.50 19.26 -5.61
C ASP A 40 5.35 20.24 -6.40
N GLY A 41 4.73 21.34 -6.85
CA GLY A 41 5.40 22.33 -7.69
C GLY A 41 5.05 22.31 -9.18
N LEU A 42 3.86 21.86 -9.61
CA LEU A 42 3.34 22.51 -10.83
C LEU A 42 2.90 23.94 -10.48
N PRO A 43 3.24 24.92 -11.30
CA PRO A 43 3.05 26.35 -11.06
C PRO A 43 1.62 26.75 -10.66
N PRO A 44 1.45 27.90 -9.97
CA PRO A 44 0.16 28.59 -9.95
C PRO A 44 -0.19 29.03 -11.39
N LEU A 45 -1.40 28.71 -11.82
CA LEU A 45 -1.93 29.07 -13.13
C LEU A 45 -1.79 30.57 -13.40
N ALA A 46 -1.03 30.93 -14.44
CA ALA A 46 -1.41 32.08 -15.26
C ALA A 46 -2.75 31.73 -15.91
N GLU A 47 -3.67 32.69 -16.05
CA GLU A 47 -4.98 32.41 -16.67
C GLU A 47 -4.74 31.72 -18.03
N PRO A 48 -5.13 30.44 -18.18
CA PRO A 48 -4.94 29.74 -19.44
C PRO A 48 -5.71 30.52 -20.51
N ASN A 49 -5.26 30.50 -21.77
CA ASN A 49 -5.98 31.15 -22.86
C ASN A 49 -7.41 30.57 -22.92
N LEU A 50 -8.35 31.29 -22.30
CA LEU A 50 -9.68 30.79 -21.94
C LEU A 50 -10.49 30.44 -23.19
N GLY A 51 -10.39 31.31 -24.20
CA GLY A 51 -11.01 31.08 -25.50
C GLY A 51 -10.49 29.79 -26.14
N ALA A 52 -9.18 29.58 -26.13
CA ALA A 52 -8.59 28.37 -26.68
C ALA A 52 -9.02 27.12 -25.91
N LEU A 53 -8.98 27.14 -24.57
CA LEU A 53 -9.34 25.99 -23.76
C LEU A 53 -10.81 25.58 -23.97
N ARG A 54 -11.73 26.55 -23.98
CA ARG A 54 -13.15 26.30 -24.24
C ARG A 54 -13.37 25.69 -25.63
N VAL A 55 -12.77 26.30 -26.67
CA VAL A 55 -12.86 25.79 -28.04
C VAL A 55 -12.35 24.35 -28.13
N LEU A 56 -11.23 24.03 -27.49
CA LEU A 56 -10.67 22.66 -27.51
C LEU A 56 -11.53 21.66 -26.73
N LEU A 57 -12.18 22.06 -25.64
CA LEU A 57 -13.09 21.19 -24.88
C LEU A 57 -14.42 20.94 -25.62
N GLU A 58 -14.87 21.91 -26.42
CA GLU A 58 -16.08 21.82 -27.23
C GLU A 58 -15.84 21.08 -28.56
N ARG A 59 -14.58 21.00 -29.03
CA ARG A 59 -14.24 20.26 -30.24
C ARG A 59 -14.73 18.80 -30.17
N PRO A 60 -15.26 18.27 -31.28
CA PRO A 60 -15.64 16.88 -31.36
C PRO A 60 -14.39 16.01 -31.20
N VAL A 61 -14.50 15.01 -30.33
CA VAL A 61 -13.49 13.95 -30.26
C VAL A 61 -13.69 13.07 -31.50
N PRO A 62 -12.62 12.67 -32.19
CA PRO A 62 -12.69 11.76 -33.33
C PRO A 62 -13.57 10.54 -33.03
N GLY A 63 -14.38 10.14 -34.01
CA GLY A 63 -15.38 9.09 -33.85
C GLY A 63 -14.75 7.71 -33.61
N PRO A 64 -15.51 6.73 -33.10
CA PRO A 64 -15.03 5.35 -33.00
C PRO A 64 -14.68 4.82 -34.40
N GLY A 65 -13.39 4.58 -34.66
CA GLY A 65 -12.85 4.14 -35.95
C GLY A 65 -11.99 5.19 -36.67
N GLU A 66 -12.01 6.44 -36.21
CA GLU A 66 -11.11 7.48 -36.73
C GLU A 66 -9.75 7.38 -36.03
N PRO A 67 -8.64 7.22 -36.77
CA PRO A 67 -7.33 7.05 -36.17
C PRO A 67 -6.87 8.35 -35.52
N VAL A 68 -6.75 8.34 -34.20
CA VAL A 68 -6.11 9.44 -33.44
C VAL A 68 -4.63 9.12 -33.31
N PRO A 69 -3.71 10.00 -33.76
CA PRO A 69 -2.29 9.76 -33.64
C PRO A 69 -1.87 9.68 -32.17
N ALA A 70 -0.95 8.78 -31.86
CA ALA A 70 -0.31 8.77 -30.55
C ALA A 70 0.44 10.09 -30.31
N ALA A 71 0.43 10.57 -29.08
CA ALA A 71 1.16 11.78 -28.71
C ALA A 71 2.67 11.61 -28.94
N ASP A 72 3.21 12.31 -29.94
CA ASP A 72 4.66 12.41 -30.17
C ASP A 72 5.23 13.52 -29.27
N TRP A 73 5.64 13.13 -28.06
CA TRP A 73 6.18 14.08 -27.08
C TRP A 73 7.45 14.77 -27.56
N LYS A 74 8.25 14.13 -28.42
CA LYS A 74 9.47 14.75 -28.96
C LYS A 74 9.08 15.90 -29.89
N ARG A 75 8.10 15.68 -30.77
CA ARG A 75 7.57 16.72 -31.66
C ARG A 75 6.88 17.83 -30.89
N ILE A 76 6.04 17.49 -29.91
CA ILE A 76 5.32 18.48 -29.09
C ILE A 76 6.28 19.44 -28.36
N LEU A 77 7.39 18.91 -27.85
CA LEU A 77 8.40 19.72 -27.17
C LEU A 77 9.30 20.53 -28.12
N ALA A 78 9.54 20.02 -29.34
CA ALA A 78 10.39 20.68 -30.33
C ALA A 78 9.66 21.81 -31.07
N ASP A 79 8.41 21.58 -31.47
CA ASP A 79 7.59 22.54 -32.23
C ASP A 79 6.13 22.54 -31.73
N PRO A 80 5.86 23.19 -30.59
CA PRO A 80 4.53 23.22 -30.00
C PRO A 80 3.53 24.03 -30.84
N ALA A 81 3.98 24.95 -31.67
CA ALA A 81 3.08 25.76 -32.49
C ALA A 81 2.43 24.91 -33.59
N ALA A 82 3.18 24.01 -34.22
CA ALA A 82 2.69 23.14 -35.27
C ALA A 82 1.72 22.04 -34.81
N VAL A 83 1.67 21.75 -33.51
CA VAL A 83 0.78 20.72 -32.93
C VAL A 83 -0.36 21.30 -32.10
N ARG A 84 -0.46 22.64 -32.00
CA ARG A 84 -1.47 23.31 -31.17
C ARG A 84 -2.88 23.00 -31.68
N GLY A 85 -3.68 22.42 -30.79
CA GLY A 85 -5.07 22.05 -31.02
C GLY A 85 -5.29 20.65 -31.61
N ASP A 86 -4.21 19.94 -31.96
CA ASP A 86 -4.28 18.58 -32.48
C ASP A 86 -4.86 17.63 -31.44
N ALA A 87 -5.72 16.72 -31.89
CA ALA A 87 -6.22 15.62 -31.07
C ALA A 87 -5.15 14.52 -31.01
N LEU A 88 -4.75 14.16 -29.79
CA LEU A 88 -3.70 13.18 -29.54
C LEU A 88 -4.24 12.06 -28.65
N ALA A 89 -3.87 10.83 -28.97
CA ALA A 89 -4.08 9.69 -28.09
C ALA A 89 -3.02 9.72 -26.98
N VAL A 90 -3.49 9.93 -25.75
CA VAL A 90 -2.66 10.03 -24.56
C VAL A 90 -2.80 8.75 -23.75
N ARG A 91 -1.66 8.22 -23.30
CA ARG A 91 -1.57 7.10 -22.37
C ARG A 91 -0.51 7.43 -21.33
N GLY A 92 -0.84 7.27 -20.06
CA GLY A 92 0.07 7.58 -18.96
C GLY A 92 -0.43 7.04 -17.63
N ARG A 93 0.24 7.42 -16.55
CA ARG A 93 -0.13 7.11 -15.17
C ARG A 93 -0.61 8.37 -14.48
N TYR A 94 -1.72 8.29 -13.75
CA TYR A 94 -2.19 9.40 -12.94
C TYR A 94 -1.20 9.69 -11.80
N ALA A 95 -0.71 10.93 -11.69
CA ALA A 95 0.32 11.31 -10.73
C ALA A 95 -0.21 11.54 -9.30
N GLY A 96 -1.50 11.28 -9.06
CA GLY A 96 -2.13 11.53 -7.76
C GLY A 96 -2.52 12.99 -7.50
N ARG A 97 -2.22 13.90 -8.42
CA ARG A 97 -2.54 15.33 -8.31
C ARG A 97 -3.87 15.65 -8.99
N GLN A 98 -4.82 16.15 -8.20
CA GLN A 98 -6.08 16.74 -8.66
C GLN A 98 -6.25 18.12 -8.04
N ARG A 99 -6.53 19.14 -8.85
CA ARG A 99 -6.90 20.47 -8.39
C ARG A 99 -8.19 20.94 -9.04
N ALA A 100 -9.13 21.44 -8.24
CA ALA A 100 -10.27 22.16 -8.77
C ALA A 100 -9.81 23.52 -9.28
N VAL A 101 -10.18 23.85 -10.52
CA VAL A 101 -9.81 25.09 -11.17
C VAL A 101 -11.08 25.71 -11.73
N GLU A 102 -11.23 27.02 -11.55
CA GLU A 102 -12.26 27.78 -12.23
C GLU A 102 -11.57 28.73 -13.20
N ALA A 103 -11.97 28.67 -14.47
CA ALA A 103 -11.34 29.44 -15.53
C ALA A 103 -12.44 29.99 -16.44
N GLY A 104 -12.66 31.30 -16.40
CA GLY A 104 -13.70 31.96 -17.22
C GLY A 104 -15.11 31.41 -17.00
N GLY A 105 -15.47 31.10 -15.74
CA GLY A 105 -16.77 30.50 -15.39
C GLY A 105 -16.93 29.02 -15.73
N LEU A 106 -15.91 28.37 -16.29
CA LEU A 106 -15.87 26.93 -16.47
C LEU A 106 -15.29 26.25 -15.22
N ALA A 107 -16.08 25.37 -14.62
CA ALA A 107 -15.60 24.49 -13.57
C ALA A 107 -14.79 23.34 -14.17
N LEU A 108 -13.49 23.36 -13.93
CA LEU A 108 -12.52 22.40 -14.43
C LEU A 108 -11.87 21.61 -13.29
N THR A 109 -11.21 20.54 -13.68
CA THR A 109 -10.35 19.73 -12.85
C THR A 109 -9.03 19.54 -13.57
N GLU A 110 -7.96 19.95 -12.94
CA GLU A 110 -6.59 19.74 -13.39
C GLU A 110 -6.09 18.41 -12.87
N TRP A 111 -5.60 17.55 -13.76
CA TRP A 111 -4.89 16.32 -13.42
C TRP A 111 -3.41 16.43 -13.83
N GLY A 112 -2.53 15.93 -12.97
CA GLY A 112 -1.15 15.63 -13.33
C GLY A 112 -1.02 14.19 -13.81
N LEU A 113 -0.42 13.99 -14.99
CA LEU A 113 -0.10 12.68 -15.54
C LEU A 113 1.40 12.53 -15.71
N ILE A 114 1.89 11.31 -15.59
CA ILE A 114 3.24 10.92 -16.01
C ILE A 114 3.11 10.04 -17.25
N VAL A 115 3.73 10.46 -18.34
CA VAL A 115 3.76 9.73 -19.60
C VAL A 115 5.19 9.31 -19.92
N GLU A 116 5.34 8.31 -20.80
CA GLU A 116 6.64 7.94 -21.34
C GLU A 116 7.08 9.02 -22.34
N GLY A 117 8.08 9.80 -21.96
CA GLY A 117 8.64 10.88 -22.75
C GLY A 117 9.73 10.43 -23.73
N PRO A 118 10.37 11.38 -24.44
CA PRO A 118 11.43 11.07 -25.39
C PRO A 118 12.60 10.34 -24.72
N GLY A 119 13.06 9.25 -25.33
CA GLY A 119 14.16 8.44 -24.78
C GLY A 119 13.78 7.60 -23.56
N GLY A 120 12.48 7.38 -23.30
CA GLY A 120 11.98 6.56 -22.20
C GLY A 120 11.97 7.26 -20.84
N ALA A 121 12.25 8.57 -20.79
CA ALA A 121 12.22 9.35 -19.56
C ALA A 121 10.78 9.69 -19.14
N ASP A 122 10.49 9.66 -17.84
CA ASP A 122 9.18 10.09 -17.32
C ASP A 122 8.94 11.59 -17.58
N LEU A 123 7.86 11.90 -18.31
CA LEU A 123 7.45 13.26 -18.67
C LEU A 123 6.15 13.64 -17.92
N PRO A 124 6.17 14.67 -17.06
CA PRO A 124 4.96 15.20 -16.46
C PRO A 124 4.16 16.02 -17.47
N VAL A 125 2.85 15.77 -17.50
CA VAL A 125 1.87 16.40 -18.38
C VAL A 125 0.71 16.90 -17.54
N VAL A 126 0.20 18.08 -17.86
CA VAL A 126 -0.97 18.68 -17.21
C VAL A 126 -2.18 18.49 -18.12
N VAL A 127 -3.29 18.00 -17.56
CA VAL A 127 -4.53 17.81 -18.31
C VAL A 127 -5.68 18.52 -17.62
N TYR A 128 -6.35 19.42 -18.35
CA TYR A 128 -7.61 20.03 -17.95
C TYR A 128 -8.79 19.20 -18.42
N LEU A 129 -9.68 18.91 -17.47
CA LEU A 129 -10.90 18.14 -17.67
C LEU A 129 -12.10 18.96 -17.19
N PRO A 130 -13.27 18.87 -17.83
CA PRO A 130 -14.51 19.38 -17.24
C PRO A 130 -14.74 18.76 -15.87
N ARG A 131 -15.10 19.57 -14.87
CA ARG A 131 -15.39 19.06 -13.52
C ARG A 131 -16.62 18.16 -13.57
N ARG A 132 -16.40 16.85 -13.53
CA ARG A 132 -17.45 15.83 -13.40
C ARG A 132 -17.39 15.22 -12.01
N ARG A 133 -18.52 14.66 -11.54
CA ARG A 133 -18.61 13.97 -10.24
C ARG A 133 -17.83 12.65 -10.14
N ALA A 134 -17.11 12.25 -11.20
CA ALA A 134 -16.34 11.01 -11.18
C ALA A 134 -15.13 11.16 -10.25
N PRO A 135 -14.86 10.19 -9.36
CA PRO A 135 -13.69 10.21 -8.51
C PRO A 135 -12.42 10.12 -9.37
N ALA A 136 -11.36 10.82 -8.96
CA ALA A 136 -10.06 10.64 -9.59
C ALA A 136 -9.57 9.18 -9.46
N PRO A 137 -8.79 8.69 -10.43
CA PRO A 137 -8.12 7.40 -10.32
C PRO A 137 -7.19 7.35 -9.10
N ALA A 138 -6.83 6.13 -8.70
CA ALA A 138 -5.76 5.97 -7.72
C ALA A 138 -4.42 6.48 -8.30
N PRO A 139 -3.52 7.08 -7.48
CA PRO A 139 -2.17 7.40 -7.92
C PRO A 139 -1.47 6.18 -8.53
N GLY A 140 -0.77 6.38 -9.65
CA GLY A 140 -0.12 5.32 -10.42
C GLY A 140 -1.05 4.54 -11.36
N ALA A 141 -2.37 4.70 -11.26
CA ALA A 141 -3.31 4.03 -12.17
C ALA A 141 -3.07 4.49 -13.61
N GLU A 142 -3.07 3.52 -14.54
CA GLU A 142 -3.03 3.84 -15.96
C GLU A 142 -4.28 4.65 -16.35
N VAL A 143 -4.09 5.67 -17.16
CA VAL A 143 -5.16 6.45 -17.77
C VAL A 143 -4.88 6.59 -19.25
N ARG A 144 -5.95 6.55 -20.05
CA ARG A 144 -5.88 6.71 -21.50
C ARG A 144 -7.09 7.45 -22.04
N GLY A 145 -6.90 8.14 -23.14
CA GLY A 145 -7.98 8.83 -23.83
C GLY A 145 -7.45 9.80 -24.86
N THR A 146 -8.35 10.61 -25.40
CA THR A 146 -8.01 11.65 -26.37
C THR A 146 -7.96 13.00 -25.68
N ALA A 147 -6.91 13.75 -25.96
CA ALA A 147 -6.74 15.12 -25.47
C ALA A 147 -6.21 16.02 -26.58
N HIS A 148 -6.59 17.29 -26.54
CA HIS A 148 -6.07 18.30 -27.45
C HIS A 148 -4.86 18.99 -26.84
N PHE A 149 -3.78 19.13 -27.60
CA PHE A 149 -2.63 19.91 -27.14
C PHE A 149 -2.95 21.40 -27.10
N LEU A 150 -2.75 22.05 -25.95
CA LEU A 150 -3.03 23.47 -25.76
C LEU A 150 -1.77 24.31 -25.89
N ALA A 151 -0.77 24.03 -25.05
CA ALA A 151 0.45 24.81 -24.95
C ALA A 151 1.55 24.04 -24.21
N LEU A 152 2.78 24.55 -24.27
CA LEU A 152 3.79 24.25 -23.26
C LEU A 152 3.73 25.30 -22.17
N TRP A 153 3.98 24.86 -20.95
CA TRP A 153 4.17 25.72 -19.80
C TRP A 153 5.58 25.56 -19.29
N ASP A 154 6.34 26.65 -19.24
CA ASP A 154 7.64 26.72 -18.59
C ASP A 154 7.44 27.07 -17.11
N ASP A 155 7.95 26.25 -16.19
CA ASP A 155 8.07 26.60 -14.77
C ASP A 155 9.18 25.79 -14.08
N ALA A 156 9.57 26.20 -12.88
CA ALA A 156 10.47 25.43 -12.05
C ALA A 156 9.82 24.13 -11.54
N ASP A 157 10.57 23.04 -11.47
CA ASP A 157 10.17 21.84 -10.76
C ASP A 157 10.37 21.99 -9.24
N ALA A 158 10.07 20.92 -8.48
CA ALA A 158 10.23 20.90 -7.02
C ALA A 158 11.67 21.17 -6.55
N ALA A 159 12.67 20.97 -7.42
CA ALA A 159 14.08 21.25 -7.16
C ALA A 159 14.51 22.64 -7.65
N GLY A 160 13.56 23.48 -8.09
CA GLY A 160 13.83 24.80 -8.63
C GLY A 160 14.40 24.80 -10.06
N GLN A 161 14.44 23.65 -10.73
CA GLN A 161 15.01 23.54 -12.07
C GLN A 161 13.97 23.90 -13.13
N PRO A 162 14.30 24.74 -14.13
CA PRO A 162 13.37 25.09 -15.18
C PRO A 162 12.95 23.85 -15.97
N ARG A 163 11.65 23.66 -16.12
CA ARG A 163 11.03 22.50 -16.76
C ARG A 163 9.87 22.93 -17.64
N ARG A 164 9.67 22.18 -18.74
CA ARG A 164 8.54 22.35 -19.66
C ARG A 164 7.50 21.26 -19.43
N TYR A 165 6.25 21.69 -19.29
CA TYR A 165 5.10 20.83 -19.07
C TYR A 165 4.14 20.95 -20.26
N PRO A 166 3.90 19.86 -21.02
CA PRO A 166 2.81 19.84 -21.98
C PRO A 166 1.47 19.99 -21.28
N VAL A 167 0.64 20.90 -21.79
CA VAL A 167 -0.69 21.17 -21.27
C VAL A 167 -1.72 20.72 -22.29
N LEU A 168 -2.66 19.90 -21.84
CA LEU A 168 -3.68 19.27 -22.66
C LEU A 168 -5.08 19.62 -22.17
N ALA A 169 -6.05 19.62 -23.09
CA ALA A 169 -7.47 19.74 -22.82
C ALA A 169 -8.18 18.45 -23.22
N ALA A 170 -8.87 17.79 -22.29
CA ALA A 170 -9.58 16.53 -22.56
C ALA A 170 -11.02 16.61 -22.07
N ARG A 171 -11.96 15.97 -22.77
CA ARG A 171 -13.36 15.86 -22.31
C ARG A 171 -13.54 14.80 -21.23
N GLY A 172 -12.61 13.84 -21.17
CA GLY A 172 -12.57 12.75 -20.22
C GLY A 172 -11.39 11.83 -20.52
N LEU A 173 -10.80 11.26 -19.48
CA LEU A 173 -9.81 10.19 -19.58
C LEU A 173 -10.37 8.96 -18.87
N ALA A 174 -10.16 7.78 -19.45
CA ALA A 174 -10.60 6.53 -18.89
C ALA A 174 -9.43 5.85 -18.17
N ALA A 175 -9.64 5.48 -16.90
CA ALA A 175 -8.84 4.44 -16.28
C ALA A 175 -9.37 3.08 -16.80
N PRO A 176 -8.51 2.14 -17.26
CA PRO A 176 -8.97 0.83 -17.65
C PRO A 176 -9.65 0.14 -16.45
N ALA A 177 -10.79 -0.51 -16.70
CA ALA A 177 -11.68 -1.03 -15.65
C ALA A 177 -11.02 -1.99 -14.65
N ALA A 178 -9.87 -2.59 -14.99
CA ALA A 178 -9.07 -3.38 -14.06
C ALA A 178 -8.56 -2.53 -12.88
N ALA A 179 -8.00 -1.35 -13.14
CA ALA A 179 -7.50 -0.45 -12.11
C ALA A 179 -8.61 0.11 -11.20
N ALA A 180 -9.82 0.31 -11.74
CA ALA A 180 -10.97 0.73 -10.95
C ALA A 180 -11.43 -0.35 -9.96
N ARG A 181 -11.37 -1.63 -10.36
CA ARG A 181 -11.67 -2.76 -9.45
C ARG A 181 -10.60 -2.92 -8.38
N ASP A 182 -9.33 -2.71 -8.73
CA ASP A 182 -8.23 -2.82 -7.78
C ASP A 182 -8.21 -1.66 -6.78
N ALA A 183 -8.53 -0.44 -7.20
CA ALA A 183 -8.73 0.70 -6.30
C ALA A 183 -9.96 0.50 -5.38
N ALA A 184 -11.07 -0.03 -5.91
CA ALA A 184 -12.24 -0.36 -5.11
C ALA A 184 -11.95 -1.47 -4.08
N ARG A 185 -11.17 -2.50 -4.46
CA ARG A 185 -10.70 -3.55 -3.55
C ARG A 185 -9.75 -2.99 -2.49
N ALA A 186 -8.78 -2.15 -2.88
CA ALA A 186 -7.85 -1.51 -1.97
C ALA A 186 -8.55 -0.63 -0.91
N ALA A 187 -9.68 0.00 -1.26
CA ALA A 187 -10.48 0.78 -0.33
C ALA A 187 -11.32 -0.07 0.66
N TRP A 188 -11.65 -1.31 0.30
CA TRP A 188 -12.49 -2.20 1.12
C TRP A 188 -11.69 -3.05 2.10
N ILE A 189 -10.47 -3.44 1.75
CA ILE A 189 -9.57 -4.22 2.60
C ILE A 189 -9.38 -3.57 4.00
N PRO A 190 -9.01 -2.28 4.14
CA PRO A 190 -8.82 -1.69 5.46
C PRO A 190 -10.13 -1.59 6.26
N ARG A 191 -11.28 -1.45 5.59
CA ARG A 191 -12.59 -1.43 6.24
C ARG A 191 -12.97 -2.79 6.79
N LEU A 192 -12.73 -3.86 6.03
CA LEU A 192 -12.93 -5.24 6.48
C LEU A 192 -11.97 -5.58 7.63
N THR A 193 -10.70 -5.20 7.54
CA THR A 193 -9.74 -5.40 8.64
C THR A 193 -10.17 -4.68 9.91
N ALA A 194 -10.58 -3.41 9.81
CA ALA A 194 -11.09 -2.65 10.96
C ALA A 194 -12.33 -3.32 11.57
N LEU A 195 -13.28 -3.78 10.75
CA LEU A 195 -14.46 -4.52 11.20
C LEU A 195 -14.06 -5.79 11.95
N VAL A 196 -13.15 -6.59 11.41
CA VAL A 196 -12.66 -7.82 12.06
C VAL A 196 -12.01 -7.50 13.40
N VAL A 197 -11.18 -6.46 13.49
CA VAL A 197 -10.56 -6.04 14.75
C VAL A 197 -11.62 -5.65 15.78
N VAL A 198 -12.63 -4.85 15.40
CA VAL A 198 -13.73 -4.46 16.28
C VAL A 198 -14.53 -5.66 16.76
N LEU A 199 -14.88 -6.59 15.86
CA LEU A 199 -15.60 -7.81 16.21
C LEU A 199 -14.79 -8.71 17.15
N THR A 200 -13.48 -8.83 16.92
CA THR A 200 -12.60 -9.64 17.77
C THR A 200 -12.47 -9.04 19.18
N ALA A 201 -12.34 -7.72 19.27
CA ALA A 201 -12.30 -7.00 20.54
C ALA A 201 -13.63 -7.13 21.31
N ALA A 202 -14.77 -7.02 20.62
CA ALA A 202 -16.09 -7.21 21.19
C ALA A 202 -16.29 -8.64 21.72
N ALA A 203 -15.89 -9.65 20.94
CA ALA A 203 -15.95 -11.05 21.34
C ALA A 203 -15.06 -11.34 22.57
N TRP A 204 -13.85 -10.79 22.61
CA TRP A 204 -12.95 -10.91 23.76
C TRP A 204 -13.53 -10.27 25.02
N TRP A 205 -14.08 -9.05 24.89
CA TRP A 205 -14.73 -8.35 26.00
C TRP A 205 -15.93 -9.12 26.55
N LEU A 206 -16.75 -9.69 25.66
CA LEU A 206 -17.90 -10.50 26.04
C LEU A 206 -17.46 -11.79 26.75
N ALA A 207 -16.45 -12.48 26.23
CA ALA A 207 -15.88 -13.68 26.87
C ALA A 207 -15.30 -13.37 28.26
N ARG A 208 -14.69 -12.20 28.45
CA ARG A 208 -14.19 -11.76 29.76
C ARG A 208 -15.34 -11.50 30.74
N ARG A 209 -16.46 -10.95 30.26
CA ARG A 209 -17.64 -10.64 31.09
C ARG A 209 -18.44 -11.89 31.49
N THR A 210 -18.44 -12.93 30.65
CA THR A 210 -19.14 -14.20 30.91
C THR A 210 -18.32 -15.24 31.68
N ARG A 211 -17.00 -15.02 31.82
CA ARG A 211 -16.16 -15.79 32.77
C ARG A 211 -16.59 -15.47 34.20
N ARG A 212 -17.62 -16.16 34.66
CA ARG A 212 -17.95 -16.23 36.08
C ARG A 212 -16.74 -16.80 36.82
N PRO A 213 -16.29 -16.18 37.92
CA PRO A 213 -15.24 -16.77 38.74
C PRO A 213 -15.69 -18.18 39.12
N PRO A 214 -14.79 -19.19 39.06
CA PRO A 214 -15.13 -20.53 39.47
C PRO A 214 -15.67 -20.44 40.90
N ARG A 215 -16.94 -20.82 41.09
CA ARG A 215 -17.52 -20.94 42.43
C ARG A 215 -16.62 -21.91 43.18
N ARG A 216 -15.82 -21.38 44.11
CA ARG A 216 -15.03 -22.19 45.03
C ARG A 216 -16.03 -23.10 45.74
N ARG A 217 -16.05 -24.39 45.39
CA ARG A 217 -16.76 -25.39 46.18
C ARG A 217 -16.18 -25.29 47.60
N PRO A 218 -17.01 -25.14 48.64
CA PRO A 218 -16.51 -25.23 50.00
C PRO A 218 -15.87 -26.60 50.15
N LEU A 219 -14.59 -26.61 50.53
CA LEU A 219 -13.90 -27.84 50.89
C LEU A 219 -14.66 -28.46 52.08
N PRO A 220 -15.00 -29.75 52.04
CA PRO A 220 -15.62 -30.40 53.18
C PRO A 220 -14.68 -30.32 54.39
N PRO A 221 -15.21 -30.14 55.62
CA PRO A 221 -14.40 -30.09 56.83
C PRO A 221 -13.60 -31.38 56.96
N HIS A 222 -12.28 -31.24 57.12
CA HIS A 222 -11.36 -32.33 57.35
C HIS A 222 -11.82 -33.14 58.57
N ARG A 223 -12.20 -34.40 58.33
CA ARG A 223 -12.33 -35.41 59.38
C ARG A 223 -10.91 -35.86 59.73
N PRO A 224 -10.48 -35.81 61.00
CA PRO A 224 -9.17 -36.33 61.38
C PRO A 224 -9.14 -37.83 61.10
N ALA A 225 -8.15 -38.26 60.32
CA ALA A 225 -7.88 -39.67 60.07
C ALA A 225 -7.42 -40.31 61.38
N ALA A 226 -8.10 -41.38 61.78
CA ALA A 226 -7.62 -42.28 62.80
C ALA A 226 -6.25 -42.84 62.37
N ALA A 227 -5.31 -42.82 63.30
CA ALA A 227 -3.96 -43.31 63.11
C ALA A 227 -3.98 -44.83 62.97
N ASP A 228 -3.87 -45.31 61.74
CA ASP A 228 -3.42 -46.68 61.49
C ASP A 228 -1.91 -46.67 61.38
N ALA A 229 -1.29 -47.22 62.43
CA ALA A 229 0.10 -47.56 62.50
C ALA A 229 0.39 -48.72 61.54
N SER A 230 1.14 -48.45 60.49
CA SER A 230 1.89 -49.48 59.76
C SER A 230 3.27 -48.92 59.45
N GLY A 231 4.28 -49.52 60.07
CA GLY A 231 5.68 -49.13 60.00
C GLY A 231 6.18 -49.03 58.57
N GLY A 232 6.59 -47.81 58.21
CA GLY A 232 7.47 -47.52 57.08
C GLY A 232 8.60 -46.66 57.62
N GLU A 233 9.82 -46.96 57.19
CA GLU A 233 11.08 -46.41 57.72
C GLU A 233 11.07 -44.89 57.97
N PRO A 234 11.82 -44.41 58.98
CA PRO A 234 11.96 -42.99 59.26
C PRO A 234 12.52 -42.27 58.03
N ARG A 235 11.71 -41.38 57.48
CA ARG A 235 12.11 -40.46 56.42
C ARG A 235 13.28 -39.62 56.95
N PRO A 236 14.44 -39.57 56.26
CA PRO A 236 15.57 -38.77 56.72
C PRO A 236 15.16 -37.29 56.79
N ALA A 237 15.46 -36.65 57.93
CA ALA A 237 15.04 -35.29 58.25
C ALA A 237 15.85 -34.22 57.48
N ASP A 238 16.92 -34.62 56.80
CA ASP A 238 17.78 -33.72 56.03
C ASP A 238 17.61 -33.95 54.51
N PRO A 239 17.13 -32.96 53.75
CA PRO A 239 17.03 -33.06 52.30
C PRO A 239 18.37 -33.27 51.59
N ALA A 240 19.51 -32.94 52.22
CA ALA A 240 20.83 -33.20 51.66
C ALA A 240 21.17 -34.69 51.61
N GLU A 241 20.81 -35.46 52.64
CA GLU A 241 21.03 -36.92 52.66
C GLU A 241 20.15 -37.66 51.65
N ALA A 242 18.94 -37.16 51.40
CA ALA A 242 18.03 -37.72 50.40
C ALA A 242 18.58 -37.57 48.97
N LEU A 243 19.27 -36.47 48.67
CA LEU A 243 19.93 -36.25 47.38
C LEU A 243 21.18 -37.12 47.22
N ALA A 244 21.95 -37.33 48.30
CA ALA A 244 23.12 -38.21 48.27
C ALA A 244 22.72 -39.68 47.97
N ARG A 245 21.68 -40.20 48.61
CA ARG A 245 21.20 -41.57 48.35
C ARG A 245 20.68 -41.77 46.93
N LEU A 246 20.00 -40.77 46.36
CA LEU A 246 19.55 -40.83 44.97
C LEU A 246 20.71 -40.80 43.96
N ALA A 247 21.80 -40.10 44.29
CA ALA A 247 23.00 -40.10 43.46
C ALA A 247 23.73 -41.46 43.50
N ASP A 248 23.82 -42.09 44.67
CA ASP A 248 24.44 -43.42 44.82
C ASP A 248 23.60 -44.52 44.14
N GLU A 249 22.27 -44.48 44.23
CA GLU A 249 21.40 -45.42 43.51
C GLU A 249 21.46 -45.25 41.99
N ALA A 250 21.66 -44.02 41.50
CA ALA A 250 21.86 -43.75 40.08
C ALA A 250 23.23 -44.25 39.61
N ALA A 251 24.28 -44.09 40.42
CA ALA A 251 25.63 -44.56 40.09
C ALA A 251 25.76 -46.10 40.12
N GLY A 252 24.97 -46.79 40.95
CA GLY A 252 24.97 -48.25 41.03
C GLY A 252 24.20 -48.97 39.90
N ARG A 253 23.40 -48.26 39.09
CA ARG A 253 22.60 -48.86 38.00
C ARG A 253 23.33 -48.98 36.66
N ASP A 254 24.47 -48.31 36.50
CA ASP A 254 25.25 -48.28 35.25
C ASP A 254 26.57 -49.06 35.35
N ALA A 255 26.72 -49.95 36.34
CA ALA A 255 27.81 -50.92 36.35
C ALA A 255 27.43 -52.14 35.46
N PRO A 256 28.28 -52.53 34.47
CA PRO A 256 27.94 -53.50 33.42
C PRO A 256 27.75 -54.95 33.91
#